data_AF-A0A4Q3CHP0-F1
#
_entry.id   AF-A0A4Q3CHP0-F1
#
_cell.length_a   1.000
_cell.length_b   1.000
_cell.length_c   1.000
_cell.angle_alpha   90.00
_cell.angle_beta   90.00
_cell.angle_gamma   90.00
#
_symmetry.space_group_name_H-M   'P 1'
#
loop_
_entity.id
_entity.type
_entity.pdbx_description
1 polymer ?
#
loop_
_entity_poly.entity_id
_entity_poly.type
_entity_poly.pdbx_seq_one_letter_code
_entity_poly.pdbx_strand_id
1 'polypeptide(L)'
;MEDGRPTFNVGKIVKIAGAVVLVIVIWLIQPITYENIDAGNVGIKINLYGTDRGVDNITIVTGRVWYNTWTTKIVEFPTYTQSVDYDPFVV
;
A
#
# COMPACT_ATOMS: atom_id res chain seq x y z
N MET A 1 14.17 45.62 37.64
CA MET A 1 13.37 44.38 37.55
C MET A 1 13.11 44.18 36.07
N GLU A 2 14.05 43.55 35.39
CA GLU A 2 13.99 43.37 33.93
C GLU A 2 13.13 42.15 33.66
N ASP A 3 12.06 42.38 32.91
CA ASP A 3 10.96 41.46 32.76
C ASP A 3 11.34 40.34 31.79
N GLY A 4 11.68 39.18 32.33
CA GLY A 4 12.03 37.97 31.58
C GLY A 4 10.84 37.32 30.88
N ARG A 5 10.07 38.08 30.09
CA ARG A 5 9.00 37.50 29.25
C ARG A 5 9.65 36.83 28.04
N PRO A 6 9.46 35.52 27.82
CA PRO A 6 9.91 34.90 26.59
C PRO A 6 9.15 35.55 25.42
N THR A 7 9.87 36.28 24.55
CA THR A 7 9.29 36.83 23.32
C THR A 7 9.03 35.68 22.36
N PHE A 8 7.84 35.10 22.44
CA PHE A 8 7.40 34.04 21.56
C PHE A 8 7.42 34.55 20.12
N ASN A 9 8.34 34.04 19.30
CA ASN A 9 8.47 34.45 17.92
C ASN A 9 7.37 33.78 17.09
N VAL A 10 6.16 34.36 17.12
CA VAL A 10 4.94 33.85 16.45
C VAL A 10 5.22 33.44 14.99
N GLY A 11 6.07 34.18 14.27
CA GLY A 11 6.45 33.85 12.88
C GLY A 11 7.22 32.54 12.73
N LYS A 12 8.06 32.16 13.71
CA LYS A 12 8.72 30.84 13.71
C LYS A 12 7.73 29.72 14.03
N ILE A 13 6.78 29.94 14.95
CA ILE A 13 5.75 28.95 15.28
C ILE A 13 4.81 28.69 14.11
N VAL A 14 4.40 29.72 13.36
CA VAL A 14 3.56 29.52 12.16
C VAL A 14 4.30 28.74 11.07
N LYS A 15 5.60 28.98 10.86
CA LYS A 15 6.42 28.20 9.92
C LYS A 15 6.57 26.75 10.35
N ILE A 16 6.79 26.50 11.65
CA ILE A 16 6.88 25.14 12.20
C ILE A 16 5.52 24.43 12.09
N ALA A 17 4.42 25.10 12.44
CA ALA A 17 3.08 24.55 12.31
C ALA A 17 2.76 24.19 10.85
N GLY A 18 3.11 25.06 9.90
CA GLY A 18 2.97 24.79 8.46
C GLY A 18 3.79 23.57 8.01
N ALA A 19 5.04 23.46 8.47
CA ALA A 19 5.88 22.30 8.17
C ALA A 19 5.33 20.99 8.77
N VAL A 20 4.78 21.03 9.99
CA VAL A 20 4.16 19.87 10.64
C VAL A 20 2.93 19.41 9.89
N VAL A 21 2.06 20.33 9.46
CA VAL A 21 0.88 20.00 8.64
C VAL A 21 1.30 19.35 7.32
N LEU A 22 2.34 19.86 6.67
CA LEU A 22 2.83 19.32 5.40
C LEU A 22 3.41 17.91 5.58
N VAL A 23 4.15 17.66 6.66
CA VAL A 23 4.62 16.32 7.01
C VAL A 23 3.45 15.36 7.26
N ILE A 24 2.42 15.78 7.99
CA ILE A 24 1.22 14.96 8.23
C ILE A 24 0.52 14.61 6.92
N VAL A 25 0.39 15.56 5.99
CA VAL A 25 -0.21 15.29 4.67
C VAL A 25 0.60 14.27 3.87
N ILE A 26 1.93 14.38 3.86
CA ILE A 26 2.81 13.39 3.23
C ILE A 26 2.63 12.02 3.93
N TRP A 27 2.51 12.03 5.25
CA TRP A 27 2.24 10.86 6.09
C TRP A 27 0.81 10.31 5.97
N LEU A 28 -0.05 10.82 5.09
CA LEU A 28 -1.33 10.20 4.75
C LEU A 28 -1.29 9.52 3.38
N ILE A 29 -0.31 9.87 2.55
CA ILE A 29 -0.23 9.47 1.15
C ILE A 29 0.77 8.31 0.95
N GLN A 30 1.38 7.76 2.01
CA GLN A 30 2.35 6.68 1.82
C GLN A 30 1.73 5.43 1.18
N PRO A 31 2.34 4.90 0.11
CA PRO A 31 1.78 3.78 -0.64
C PRO A 31 2.31 2.41 -0.22
N ILE A 32 3.14 2.37 0.83
CA ILE A 32 3.73 1.13 1.34
C ILE A 32 2.70 0.43 2.21
N THR A 33 2.32 -0.78 1.82
CA THR A 33 1.41 -1.65 2.56
C THR A 33 1.99 -3.06 2.65
N TYR A 34 1.36 -3.92 3.44
CA TYR A 34 1.65 -5.35 3.47
C TYR A 34 0.40 -6.14 3.09
N GLU A 35 0.60 -7.27 2.42
CA GLU A 35 -0.43 -8.28 2.20
C GLU A 35 -0.05 -9.55 2.98
N ASN A 36 -1.06 -10.24 3.51
CA ASN A 36 -0.88 -11.55 4.14
C ASN A 36 -1.50 -12.61 3.25
N ILE A 37 -0.64 -13.40 2.63
CA ILE A 37 -1.09 -14.48 1.76
C ILE A 37 -1.53 -15.64 2.64
N ASP A 38 -2.81 -16.00 2.51
CA ASP A 38 -3.42 -17.05 3.32
C ASP A 38 -2.84 -18.43 3.00
N ALA A 39 -2.90 -19.33 3.99
CA ALA A 39 -2.44 -20.70 3.82
C ALA A 39 -3.26 -21.43 2.76
N GLY A 40 -2.59 -22.13 1.83
CA GLY A 40 -3.24 -22.77 0.69
C GLY A 40 -3.45 -21.85 -0.52
N ASN A 41 -3.11 -20.57 -0.39
CA ASN A 41 -3.06 -19.62 -1.49
C ASN A 41 -1.61 -19.27 -1.87
N VAL A 42 -1.44 -18.85 -3.12
CA VAL A 42 -0.19 -18.30 -3.64
C VAL A 42 -0.45 -16.87 -4.09
N GLY A 43 0.42 -15.95 -3.67
CA GLY A 43 0.37 -14.56 -4.09
C GLY A 43 1.19 -14.35 -5.36
N ILE A 44 0.60 -13.68 -6.34
CA ILE A 44 1.25 -13.27 -7.57
C ILE A 44 1.50 -11.77 -7.48
N LYS A 45 2.77 -11.37 -7.32
CA LYS A 45 3.19 -9.97 -7.36
C LYS A 45 3.38 -9.57 -8.82
N ILE A 46 2.56 -8.62 -9.25
CA ILE A 46 2.51 -8.06 -10.60
C ILE A 46 3.08 -6.65 -10.56
N ASN A 47 4.01 -6.33 -11.45
CA ASN A 47 4.48 -4.97 -11.66
C ASN A 47 3.51 -4.22 -12.59
N LEU A 48 3.04 -3.06 -12.17
CA LEU A 48 2.13 -2.19 -12.93
C LEU A 48 2.88 -1.32 -13.95
N TYR A 49 4.19 -1.14 -13.78
CA TYR A 49 5.04 -0.34 -14.67
C TYR A 49 5.77 -1.21 -15.69
N GLY A 50 5.01 -1.92 -16.52
CA GLY A 50 5.55 -2.75 -17.62
C GLY A 50 5.79 -1.97 -18.91
N THR A 51 6.83 -2.34 -19.66
CA THR A 51 7.18 -1.71 -20.95
C THR A 51 6.52 -2.39 -22.16
N ASP A 52 6.17 -3.67 -22.05
CA ASP A 52 5.55 -4.46 -23.13
C ASP A 52 4.10 -4.84 -22.82
N ARG A 53 3.34 -5.15 -23.87
CA ARG A 53 1.96 -5.65 -23.72
C ARG A 53 1.98 -7.03 -23.06
N GLY A 54 1.54 -7.08 -21.82
CA GLY A 54 1.45 -8.32 -21.04
C GLY A 54 1.70 -8.06 -19.56
N VAL A 55 1.62 -9.10 -18.75
CA VAL A 55 2.06 -9.04 -17.35
C VAL A 55 3.55 -9.30 -17.33
N ASP A 56 4.34 -8.24 -17.42
CA ASP A 56 5.80 -8.34 -17.33
C ASP A 56 6.24 -8.40 -15.85
N ASN A 57 7.29 -9.17 -15.56
CA ASN A 57 7.87 -9.36 -14.23
C ASN A 57 6.89 -9.87 -13.13
N ILE A 58 6.39 -11.08 -13.31
CA ILE A 58 5.62 -11.79 -12.27
C ILE A 58 6.57 -12.42 -11.25
N THR A 59 6.34 -12.15 -9.96
CA THR A 59 7.01 -12.86 -8.86
C THR A 59 6.00 -13.62 -8.01
N ILE A 60 6.24 -14.91 -7.82
CA ILE A 60 5.44 -15.74 -6.92
C ILE A 60 5.93 -15.51 -5.49
N VAL A 61 5.00 -15.20 -4.58
CA VAL A 61 5.29 -14.88 -3.19
C VAL A 61 4.35 -15.65 -2.26
N THR A 62 4.80 -15.87 -1.01
CA THR A 62 4.05 -16.57 0.04
C THR A 62 4.30 -15.90 1.40
N GLY A 63 3.32 -15.93 2.30
CA GLY A 63 3.41 -15.34 3.63
C GLY A 63 3.16 -13.82 3.64
N ARG A 64 3.83 -13.10 4.57
CA ARG A 64 3.69 -11.65 4.71
C ARG A 64 4.63 -10.91 3.78
N VAL A 65 4.07 -10.15 2.85
CA VAL A 65 4.84 -9.45 1.81
C VAL A 65 4.59 -7.96 1.89
N TRP A 66 5.67 -7.20 2.04
CA TRP A 66 5.63 -5.74 1.92
C TRP A 66 5.74 -5.35 0.44
N TYR A 67 4.91 -4.41 0.02
CA TYR A 67 4.89 -3.92 -1.35
C TYR A 67 4.36 -2.49 -1.42
N ASN A 68 4.60 -1.86 -2.57
CA ASN A 68 4.11 -0.52 -2.85
C ASN A 68 2.89 -0.64 -3.79
N THR A 69 1.74 -0.16 -3.34
CA THR A 69 0.47 -0.23 -4.08
C THR A 69 0.48 0.55 -5.39
N TRP A 70 1.34 1.57 -5.53
CA TRP A 70 1.46 2.33 -6.77
C TRP A 70 2.20 1.55 -7.86
N THR A 71 3.19 0.76 -7.48
CA THR A 71 4.06 0.06 -8.44
C THR A 71 3.71 -1.39 -8.63
N THR A 72 3.12 -2.02 -7.61
CA THR A 72 2.91 -3.46 -7.59
C THR A 72 1.54 -3.79 -7.06
N LYS A 73 0.97 -4.87 -7.59
CA LYS A 73 -0.28 -5.46 -7.13
C LYS A 73 -0.04 -6.91 -6.76
N ILE A 74 -0.62 -7.35 -5.64
CA ILE A 74 -0.62 -8.76 -5.26
C ILE A 74 -2.02 -9.31 -5.54
N VAL A 75 -2.08 -10.46 -6.21
CA VAL A 75 -3.32 -11.21 -6.45
C VAL A 75 -3.13 -12.62 -5.92
N GLU A 76 -4.08 -13.09 -5.13
CA GLU A 76 -4.04 -14.43 -4.54
C GLU A 76 -4.85 -15.43 -5.34
N PHE A 77 -4.29 -16.62 -5.50
CA PHE A 77 -4.98 -17.74 -6.13
C PHE A 77 -4.87 -18.99 -5.25
N PRO A 78 -5.96 -19.76 -5.11
CA PRO A 78 -5.93 -21.02 -4.38
C PRO A 78 -5.08 -22.04 -5.14
N THR A 79 -4.32 -22.85 -4.39
CA THR A 79 -3.50 -23.95 -4.95
C THR A 79 -4.24 -25.29 -5.00
N TYR A 80 -5.50 -25.30 -4.63
CA TYR A 80 -6.37 -26.48 -4.62
C TYR A 80 -7.43 -26.41 -5.72
N THR A 81 -7.78 -27.58 -6.26
CA THR A 81 -8.85 -27.71 -7.26
C THR A 81 -10.21 -27.50 -6.59
N GLN A 82 -11.04 -26.61 -7.16
CA GLN A 82 -12.41 -26.39 -6.72
C GLN A 82 -13.39 -27.04 -7.70
N SER A 83 -14.19 -27.98 -7.21
CA SER A 83 -15.34 -28.50 -7.94
C SER A 83 -16.48 -27.51 -7.82
N VAL A 84 -16.94 -26.96 -8.93
CA VAL A 84 -18.14 -26.12 -9.00
C VAL A 84 -19.29 -27.00 -9.47
N ASP A 85 -20.32 -27.13 -8.65
CA ASP A 85 -21.58 -27.72 -9.08
C ASP A 85 -22.40 -26.67 -9.82
N TYR A 86 -22.79 -27.00 -11.04
CA TYR A 86 -23.65 -26.15 -11.86
C TYR A 86 -25.07 -26.69 -11.82
N ASP A 87 -26.04 -25.78 -11.78
CA ASP A 87 -27.44 -26.15 -11.95
C ASP A 87 -27.62 -26.81 -13.33
N PRO A 88 -28.46 -27.86 -13.42
CA PRO A 88 -28.75 -28.51 -14.69
C PRO A 88 -29.35 -27.49 -15.65
N PHE A 89 -28.83 -27.49 -16.89
CA PHE A 89 -29.37 -26.64 -17.94
C PHE A 89 -30.83 -27.02 -18.19
N VAL A 90 -31.73 -26.03 -18.12
CA VAL A 90 -33.12 -26.19 -18.53
C VAL A 90 -33.20 -25.79 -20.00
N VAL A 91 -33.57 -26.74 -20.86
CA VAL A 91 -33.79 -26.53 -22.31
C VAL A 91 -35.17 -25.95 -22.55
#